data_AF-A0A0E2NL77-F1
#
_entry.id   AF-A0A0E2NL77-F1
#
_cell.length_a   1.000
_cell.length_b   1.000
_cell.length_c   1.000
_cell.angle_alpha   90.00
_cell.angle_beta   90.00
_cell.angle_gamma   90.00
#
_symmetry.space_group_name_H-M   'P 1'
#
loop_
_entity.id
_entity.type
_entity.pdbx_description
1 polymer ?
#
loop_
_entity_poly.entity_id
_entity_poly.type
_entity_poly.pdbx_seq_one_letter_code
_entity_poly.pdbx_strand_id
1 'polypeptide(L)'
;MPSPIEPAAIEAKGCKEGFVWRSAIFGDSVCVSPADYGEVQAQNANARNNRSPTGGPYGDSTCRDGYVWREAFESDLVCVTPFERDKARKQNADNAYNRI
;
A
#
# COMPACT_ATOMS: atom_id res chain seq x y z
N MET A 1 -11.37 -11.15 -28.19
CA MET A 1 -10.78 -9.96 -27.55
C MET A 1 -10.56 -10.31 -26.09
N PRO A 2 -9.31 -10.42 -25.60
CA PRO A 2 -9.07 -10.75 -24.20
C PRO A 2 -9.45 -9.56 -23.30
N SER A 3 -10.00 -9.88 -22.12
CA SER A 3 -10.54 -8.95 -21.12
C SER A 3 -9.52 -7.91 -20.63
N PRO A 4 -9.97 -6.72 -20.19
CA PRO A 4 -9.09 -5.73 -19.58
C PRO A 4 -8.68 -6.23 -18.20
N ILE A 5 -7.37 -6.42 -18.03
CA ILE A 5 -6.62 -6.60 -16.77
C ILE A 5 -7.05 -7.81 -15.92
N GLU A 6 -6.53 -8.98 -16.29
CA GLU A 6 -6.01 -9.88 -15.25
C GLU A 6 -4.97 -9.08 -14.45
N PRO A 7 -5.13 -8.90 -13.12
CA PRO A 7 -4.17 -8.15 -12.33
C PRO A 7 -2.86 -8.90 -12.44
N ALA A 8 -1.87 -8.24 -13.03
CA ALA A 8 -0.56 -8.77 -13.35
C ALA A 8 -0.12 -9.85 -12.36
N ALA A 9 -0.38 -11.10 -12.75
CA ALA A 9 0.30 -12.27 -12.25
C ALA A 9 1.74 -12.17 -12.76
N ILE A 10 2.50 -11.21 -12.22
CA ILE A 10 3.82 -11.59 -11.76
C ILE A 10 3.47 -12.64 -10.71
N GLU A 11 3.64 -13.92 -11.03
CA GLU A 11 3.61 -14.94 -9.99
C GLU A 11 4.36 -14.37 -8.78
N ALA A 12 3.69 -14.29 -7.64
CA ALA A 12 4.26 -13.77 -6.41
C ALA A 12 5.29 -14.77 -5.91
N LYS A 13 6.42 -14.87 -6.63
CA LYS A 13 7.46 -15.84 -6.40
C LYS A 13 7.99 -15.62 -5.00
N GLY A 14 7.72 -16.55 -4.10
CA GLY A 14 8.04 -16.44 -2.68
C GLY A 14 6.90 -15.96 -1.77
N CYS A 15 5.65 -15.91 -2.25
CA CYS A 15 4.45 -15.82 -1.41
C CYS A 15 3.70 -17.15 -1.40
N LYS A 16 3.06 -17.46 -0.27
CA LYS A 16 2.18 -18.62 -0.11
C LYS A 16 1.01 -18.56 -1.10
N GLU A 17 0.44 -19.73 -1.41
CA GLU A 17 -0.75 -19.83 -2.26
C GLU A 17 -1.87 -18.89 -1.76
N GLY A 18 -2.46 -18.12 -2.67
CA GLY A 18 -3.49 -17.13 -2.36
C GLY A 18 -2.97 -15.77 -1.90
N PHE A 19 -1.65 -15.57 -1.75
CA PHE A 19 -1.04 -14.27 -1.45
C PHE A 19 -0.33 -13.69 -2.68
N VAL A 20 -0.29 -12.36 -2.74
CA VAL A 20 0.37 -11.58 -3.79
C VAL A 20 1.27 -10.51 -3.19
N TRP A 21 2.24 -10.00 -3.96
CA TRP A 21 3.03 -8.85 -3.52
C TRP A 21 2.15 -7.60 -3.41
N ARG A 22 2.18 -6.95 -2.25
CA ARG A 22 1.44 -5.74 -1.93
C ARG A 22 1.70 -4.62 -2.93
N SER A 23 2.94 -4.53 -3.44
CA SER A 23 3.31 -3.59 -4.50
C SER A 23 2.93 -2.14 -4.15
N ALA A 24 3.14 -1.75 -2.88
CA ALA A 24 2.96 -0.37 -2.41
C ALA A 24 3.85 0.63 -3.16
N ILE A 25 5.02 0.15 -3.58
CA ILE A 25 5.97 0.80 -4.48
C ILE A 25 6.65 -0.29 -5.32
N PHE A 26 7.37 0.10 -6.37
CA PHE A 26 8.27 -0.82 -7.06
C PHE A 26 9.24 -1.47 -6.07
N GLY A 27 9.28 -2.81 -6.04
CA GLY A 27 10.13 -3.59 -5.14
C GLY A 27 9.49 -3.97 -3.79
N ASP A 28 8.28 -3.50 -3.48
CA ASP A 28 7.55 -3.93 -2.29
C ASP A 28 7.01 -5.36 -2.43
N SER A 29 7.77 -6.30 -1.89
CA SER A 29 7.50 -7.75 -1.95
C SER A 29 6.79 -8.29 -0.69
N VAL A 30 6.11 -7.43 0.08
CA VAL A 30 5.30 -7.87 1.22
C VAL A 30 4.11 -8.70 0.75
N CYS A 31 3.97 -9.93 1.23
CA CYS A 31 2.89 -10.84 0.83
C CYS A 31 1.58 -10.51 1.55
N VAL A 32 0.55 -10.12 0.80
CA VAL A 32 -0.79 -9.75 1.29
C VAL A 32 -1.89 -10.46 0.49
N SER A 33 -3.14 -10.36 0.97
CA SER A 33 -4.29 -10.87 0.22
C SER A 33 -4.53 -10.04 -1.07
N PRO A 34 -5.21 -10.60 -2.09
CA PRO A 34 -5.60 -9.84 -3.28
C PRO A 34 -6.48 -8.62 -2.98
N ALA A 35 -7.32 -8.70 -1.94
CA ALA A 35 -8.14 -7.57 -1.49
C ALA A 35 -7.27 -6.44 -0.92
N ASP A 36 -6.28 -6.79 -0.11
CA ASP A 36 -5.33 -5.84 0.46
C ASP A 36 -4.44 -5.19 -0.61
N TYR A 37 -4.04 -5.95 -1.62
CA TYR A 37 -3.37 -5.39 -2.79
C TYR A 37 -4.23 -4.31 -3.46
N GLY A 38 -5.51 -4.61 -3.72
CA GLY A 38 -6.45 -3.64 -4.31
C GLY A 38 -6.61 -2.37 -3.47
N GLU A 39 -6.69 -2.51 -2.15
CA GLU A 39 -6.78 -1.38 -1.23
C GLU A 39 -5.52 -0.50 -1.29
N VAL A 40 -4.32 -1.11 -1.29
CA VAL A 40 -3.06 -0.37 -1.39
C VAL A 40 -2.94 0.38 -2.72
N GLN A 41 -3.37 -0.23 -3.82
CA GLN A 41 -3.40 0.47 -5.11
C GLN A 41 -4.37 1.65 -5.11
N ALA A 42 -5.52 1.51 -4.45
CA ALA A 42 -6.47 2.62 -4.28
C ALA A 42 -5.91 3.75 -3.40
N GLN A 43 -5.20 3.41 -2.30
CA GLN A 43 -4.51 4.38 -1.45
C GLN A 43 -3.46 5.17 -2.25
N ASN A 44 -2.64 4.48 -3.06
CA ASN A 44 -1.66 5.12 -3.93
C ASN A 44 -2.31 6.07 -4.94
N ALA A 45 -3.40 5.64 -5.59
CA ALA A 45 -4.15 6.47 -6.53
C ALA A 45 -4.78 7.70 -5.86
N ASN A 46 -5.22 7.58 -4.61
CA ASN A 46 -5.89 8.63 -3.85
C ASN A 46 -4.93 9.49 -3.00
N ALA A 47 -3.62 9.18 -2.99
CA ALA A 47 -2.64 9.79 -2.10
C ALA A 47 -2.64 11.32 -2.13
N ARG A 48 -2.85 11.91 -3.32
CA ARG A 48 -2.88 13.37 -3.51
C ARG A 48 -4.10 14.03 -2.88
N ASN A 49 -5.26 13.38 -2.89
CA ASN A 49 -6.50 13.95 -2.36
C ASN A 49 -6.51 14.02 -0.83
N ASN A 50 -5.64 13.25 -0.18
CA ASN A 50 -5.50 13.20 1.27
C ASN A 50 -4.37 14.12 1.79
N ARG A 51 -3.69 14.85 0.91
CA ARG A 51 -2.70 15.85 1.29
C ARG A 51 -3.37 17.18 1.62
N SER A 52 -2.70 17.97 2.45
CA SER A 52 -3.09 19.35 2.72
C SER A 52 -3.01 20.17 1.42
N PRO A 53 -4.07 20.89 1.02
CA PRO A 53 -4.07 21.67 -0.22
C PRO A 53 -3.13 22.88 -0.17
N THR A 54 -2.76 23.32 1.03
CA THR A 54 -1.85 24.45 1.27
C THR A 54 -0.46 24.00 1.73
N GLY A 55 -0.18 22.70 1.73
CA GLY A 55 1.02 22.14 2.34
C GLY A 55 1.01 22.26 3.87
N GLY A 56 2.19 22.23 4.49
CA GLY A 56 2.36 22.35 5.93
C GLY A 56 3.79 22.04 6.39
N PRO A 57 3.99 21.55 7.63
CA PRO A 57 5.32 21.32 8.21
C PRO A 57 6.25 20.43 7.39
N TYR A 58 5.68 19.58 6.52
CA TYR A 58 6.39 18.67 5.64
C TYR A 58 6.19 19.00 4.15
N GLY A 59 5.87 20.27 3.83
CA GLY A 59 5.59 20.72 2.46
C GLY A 59 4.40 19.99 1.84
N ASP A 60 4.51 19.66 0.55
CA ASP A 60 3.49 18.96 -0.23
C ASP A 60 3.20 17.53 0.25
N SER A 61 4.06 16.97 1.11
CA SER A 61 3.82 15.66 1.73
C SER A 61 2.99 15.75 3.00
N THR A 62 2.62 16.95 3.45
CA THR A 62 1.78 17.11 4.64
C THR A 62 0.40 16.52 4.40
N CYS A 63 -0.05 15.60 5.26
CA CYS A 63 -1.41 15.08 5.22
C CYS A 63 -2.41 16.10 5.76
N ARG A 64 -3.63 16.10 5.22
CA ARG A 64 -4.74 16.91 5.76
C ARG A 64 -5.22 16.33 7.10
N ASP A 65 -5.98 17.11 7.86
CA ASP A 65 -6.51 16.69 9.15
C ASP A 65 -7.25 15.35 9.07
N GLY A 66 -6.97 14.47 10.03
CA GLY A 66 -7.52 13.11 10.08
C GLY A 66 -6.76 12.07 9.25
N TYR A 67 -5.73 12.47 8.50
CA TYR A 67 -4.87 11.57 7.73
C TYR A 67 -3.44 11.56 8.27
N VAL A 68 -2.77 10.43 8.09
CA VAL A 68 -1.38 10.19 8.50
C VAL A 68 -0.62 9.51 7.35
N TRP A 69 0.70 9.58 7.37
CA TRP A 69 1.50 8.75 6.47
C TRP A 69 1.25 7.27 6.76
N ARG A 70 1.12 6.48 5.70
CA ARG A 70 0.88 5.04 5.79
C ARG A 70 2.08 4.30 6.35
N GLU A 71 3.30 4.81 6.13
CA GLU A 71 4.53 4.28 6.74
C GLU A 71 4.70 2.76 6.50
N ALA A 72 4.29 2.27 5.33
CA ALA A 72 4.48 0.88 4.95
C ALA A 72 5.98 0.52 4.79
N PHE A 73 6.83 1.51 4.57
CA PHE A 73 8.29 1.49 4.56
C PHE A 73 8.80 2.89 4.89
N GLU A 74 10.11 3.05 5.11
CA GLU A 74 10.73 4.27 5.66
C GLU A 74 10.37 5.58 4.92
N SER A 75 10.13 5.51 3.61
CA SER A 75 9.80 6.67 2.77
C SER A 75 8.36 6.70 2.25
N ASP A 76 7.45 5.95 2.87
CA ASP A 76 6.06 5.86 2.45
C ASP A 76 5.20 7.03 2.96
N LEU A 77 5.20 8.11 2.18
CA LEU A 77 4.48 9.35 2.49
C LEU A 77 3.08 9.40 1.86
N VAL A 78 2.47 8.24 1.61
CA VAL A 78 1.07 8.16 1.16
C VAL A 78 0.15 8.50 2.33
N CYS A 79 -0.69 9.51 2.16
CA CYS A 79 -1.64 9.93 3.20
C CYS A 79 -2.86 9.01 3.23
N VAL A 80 -3.04 8.32 4.34
CA VAL A 80 -4.12 7.36 4.61
C VAL A 80 -4.75 7.64 5.97
N THR A 81 -5.83 6.94 6.31
CA THR A 81 -6.40 7.00 7.66
C THR A 81 -5.50 6.28 8.68
N PRO A 82 -5.61 6.60 9.99
CA PRO A 82 -4.85 5.89 11.02
C PRO A 82 -5.08 4.36 11.00
N PHE A 83 -6.30 3.92 10.69
CA PHE A 83 -6.64 2.51 10.56
C PHE A 83 -5.86 1.82 9.43
N GLU A 84 -5.77 2.46 8.26
CA GLU A 84 -5.02 1.94 7.12
C GLU A 84 -3.52 1.88 7.39
N ARG A 85 -2.97 2.84 8.14
CA ARG A 85 -1.57 2.79 8.62
C ARG A 85 -1.34 1.57 9.51
N ASP A 86 -2.23 1.31 10.45
CA ASP A 86 -2.10 0.15 11.34
C ASP A 86 -2.24 -1.17 10.56
N LYS A 87 -3.09 -1.20 9.53
CA LYS A 87 -3.18 -2.32 8.59
C LYS A 87 -1.87 -2.53 7.82
N ALA A 88 -1.24 -1.48 7.30
CA ALA A 88 0.04 -1.57 6.61
C ALA A 88 1.16 -2.12 7.51
N ARG A 89 1.19 -1.70 8.78
CA ARG A 89 2.12 -2.23 9.78
C ARG A 89 1.86 -3.71 10.06
N LYS A 90 0.59 -4.12 10.16
CA LYS A 90 0.23 -5.53 10.32
C LYS A 90 0.66 -6.38 9.13
N GLN A 91 0.49 -5.90 7.90
CA GLN A 91 0.96 -6.59 6.70
C GLN A 91 2.48 -6.81 6.73
N ASN A 92 3.25 -5.81 7.18
CA ASN A 92 4.70 -5.95 7.33
C ASN A 92 5.07 -7.02 8.38
N ALA A 93 4.36 -7.06 9.50
CA ALA A 93 4.56 -8.07 10.54
C ALA A 93 4.17 -9.49 10.07
N ASP A 94 3.06 -9.59 9.33
CA ASP A 94 2.55 -10.87 8.83
C ASP A 94 3.38 -11.41 7.65
N ASN A 95 4.21 -10.58 7.01
CA ASN A 95 4.99 -10.94 5.82
C ASN A 95 5.84 -12.20 6.03
N ALA A 96 6.48 -12.34 7.19
CA ALA A 96 7.30 -13.52 7.51
C ALA A 96 6.49 -14.82 7.48
N TYR A 97 5.20 -14.77 7.79
CA TYR A 97 4.30 -15.92 7.75
C TYR A 97 3.71 -16.16 6.36
N ASN A 98 3.69 -15.15 5.49
CA ASN A 98 3.01 -15.22 4.19
C ASN A 98 3.98 -15.52 3.04
N ARG A 99 5.28 -15.62 3.31
CA ARG A 99 6.32 -15.99 2.35
C ARG A 99 6.58 -17.50 2.29
N ILE A 100 7.15 -17.97 1.17
CA ILE A 100 7.68 -19.33 0.94
C ILE A 100 9.20 -19.30 1.02
#